data_AF-A0A3Q2FVU7-F1
#
_entry.id   AF-A0A3Q2FVU7-F1
#
_cell.length_a   1.000
_cell.length_b   1.000
_cell.length_c   1.000
_cell.angle_alpha   90.00
_cell.angle_beta   90.00
_cell.angle_gamma   90.00
#
_symmetry.space_group_name_H-M   'P 1'
#
loop_
_entity.id
_entity.type
_entity.pdbx_description
1 polymer ?
#
loop_
_entity_poly.entity_id
_entity_poly.type
_entity_poly.pdbx_seq_one_letter_code
_entity_poly.pdbx_strand_id
1 'polypeptide(L)'
;MGKKSRVKTQKSGSGANTVISPKEMMNLISELLQKCSSAAPSAGKEWDEYIQIRSLVEKIRKKQKGLSTVFEGNREDYFPDLMSWAQENGASCDGFAVANFGTEGYGLQATRDIKAEELFLWIPRKMLMTVESAQNSLLGPLYGQDRIMQAMGNVTLALHLLCERANPSSFWLPYIRSLPQEYDTPLYYQQDDVQLLLGTQAVQDVLSQYKNTARQYAYFYKLLQTHPAASKLPLKDSFTFDDYRWAVSSVMTRQNQIPTEDGGQVTLALIPLWDMCNHTNGLITTGYNLEDDRCECVALQDYKENEQIYIFYGTRSNAEFVIHNGFFFQDNAHDRVKIKLGVSKSERLYAMKAEVLARAGIPSSCVFALHCNEPPISAQLLAFLRVFCMTEEELKDYLLGDGAINKIFTLGNSEFPVSWENEIKLWTFLENRASLLLKTYKTTSEDDRSFLEKPDLSLHSRLAVQLRLAEKQILEKVSASGREKRLHFQKKLEEGAPLPHFEESDIALLENSDTDAKLPIILRKLEEVEERDGLQVEEEPLLNGEKVGYGTVESQEVSKDQTEDESELSANRTEDIPKENSE
;
A
#
# COMPACT_ATOMS: atom_id res chain seq x y z
N MET A 1 -0.77 -52.71 -62.92
CA MET A 1 -0.41 -52.31 -61.53
C MET A 1 -0.31 -50.80 -61.48
N GLY A 2 -1.14 -50.13 -60.69
CA GLY A 2 -1.12 -48.68 -60.55
C GLY A 2 -2.08 -48.25 -59.45
N LYS A 3 -1.58 -48.13 -58.22
CA LYS A 3 -2.34 -47.58 -57.09
C LYS A 3 -2.00 -46.09 -56.97
N LYS A 4 -3.01 -45.24 -57.22
CA LYS A 4 -3.00 -43.82 -56.84
C LYS A 4 -3.33 -43.72 -55.35
N SER A 5 -2.42 -43.13 -54.58
CA SER A 5 -2.62 -42.81 -53.15
C SER A 5 -3.35 -41.48 -53.02
N ARG A 6 -4.44 -41.46 -52.25
CA ARG A 6 -5.33 -40.31 -52.05
C ARG A 6 -4.98 -39.68 -50.70
N VAL A 7 -4.44 -38.47 -50.72
CA VAL A 7 -4.11 -37.66 -49.54
C VAL A 7 -5.40 -37.34 -48.79
N LYS A 8 -5.47 -37.70 -47.50
CA LYS A 8 -6.51 -37.28 -46.55
C LYS A 8 -5.96 -36.11 -45.73
N THR A 9 -6.50 -34.92 -45.96
CA THR A 9 -6.32 -33.75 -45.12
C THR A 9 -7.02 -34.01 -43.77
N GLN A 10 -6.24 -34.14 -42.70
CA GLN A 10 -6.75 -34.16 -41.33
C GLN A 10 -7.09 -32.73 -40.91
N LYS A 11 -8.37 -32.47 -40.66
CA LYS A 11 -8.83 -31.33 -39.84
C LYS A 11 -8.31 -31.54 -38.42
N SER A 12 -7.48 -30.63 -37.93
CA SER A 12 -7.12 -30.51 -36.52
C SER A 12 -8.37 -30.12 -35.73
N GLY A 13 -8.80 -31.00 -34.82
CA GLY A 13 -9.95 -30.78 -33.97
C GLY A 13 -9.74 -29.63 -32.99
N SER A 14 -10.70 -28.72 -32.98
CA SER A 14 -11.02 -27.81 -31.89
C SER A 14 -11.06 -28.57 -30.56
N GLY A 15 -10.23 -28.18 -29.59
CA GLY A 15 -10.31 -28.68 -28.22
C GLY A 15 -11.68 -28.36 -27.63
N ALA A 16 -12.43 -29.40 -27.26
CA ALA A 16 -13.69 -29.25 -26.56
C ALA A 16 -13.41 -28.70 -25.15
N ASN A 17 -13.96 -27.51 -24.83
CA ASN A 17 -14.04 -27.02 -23.46
C ASN A 17 -14.87 -28.02 -22.64
N THR A 18 -14.20 -28.83 -21.81
CA THR A 18 -14.87 -29.68 -20.85
C THR A 18 -15.55 -28.79 -19.81
N VAL A 19 -16.88 -28.70 -19.88
CA VAL A 19 -17.69 -27.98 -18.88
C VAL A 19 -17.48 -28.68 -17.54
N ILE A 20 -16.79 -28.01 -16.63
CA ILE A 20 -16.48 -28.53 -15.31
C ILE A 20 -17.68 -28.40 -14.39
N SER A 21 -17.88 -29.42 -13.55
CA SER A 21 -18.98 -29.39 -12.59
C SER A 21 -18.79 -28.25 -11.58
N PRO A 22 -19.86 -27.53 -11.17
CA PRO A 22 -19.78 -26.52 -10.12
C PRO A 22 -19.15 -27.04 -8.82
N LYS A 23 -19.35 -28.32 -8.50
CA LYS A 23 -18.76 -29.00 -7.34
C LYS A 23 -17.23 -29.08 -7.42
N GLU A 24 -16.68 -29.44 -8.58
CA GLU A 24 -15.23 -29.49 -8.78
C GLU A 24 -14.62 -28.08 -8.66
N MET A 25 -15.27 -27.06 -9.21
CA MET A 25 -14.82 -25.67 -9.05
C MET A 25 -14.83 -25.24 -7.58
N MET A 26 -15.91 -25.49 -6.84
CA MET A 26 -15.98 -25.19 -5.40
C MET A 26 -14.90 -25.88 -4.57
N ASN A 27 -14.48 -27.09 -4.94
CA ASN A 27 -13.38 -27.79 -4.28
C ASN A 27 -12.04 -27.06 -4.49
N LEU A 28 -11.72 -26.66 -5.74
CA LEU A 28 -10.50 -25.90 -6.04
C LEU A 28 -10.49 -24.55 -5.35
N ILE A 29 -11.63 -23.86 -5.30
CA ILE A 29 -11.79 -22.60 -4.59
C ILE A 29 -11.55 -22.78 -3.08
N SER A 30 -12.07 -23.86 -2.49
CA SER A 30 -11.85 -24.14 -1.07
C SER A 30 -10.39 -24.46 -0.76
N GLU A 31 -9.72 -25.22 -1.63
CA GLU A 31 -8.28 -25.50 -1.54
C GLU A 31 -7.46 -24.19 -1.63
N LEU A 32 -7.78 -23.32 -2.58
CA LEU A 32 -7.12 -22.01 -2.74
C LEU A 32 -7.31 -21.13 -1.51
N LEU A 33 -8.54 -21.06 -0.97
CA LEU A 33 -8.85 -20.26 0.21
C LEU A 33 -8.06 -20.77 1.43
N GLN A 34 -8.03 -22.09 1.64
CA GLN A 34 -7.26 -22.70 2.73
C GLN A 34 -5.77 -22.39 2.57
N LYS A 35 -5.23 -22.54 1.35
CA LYS A 35 -3.82 -22.28 1.07
C LYS A 35 -3.42 -20.82 1.29
N CYS A 36 -4.27 -19.87 0.91
CA CYS A 36 -3.95 -18.44 1.07
C CYS A 36 -4.24 -17.89 2.48
N SER A 37 -4.98 -18.65 3.30
CA SER A 37 -5.30 -18.30 4.69
C SER A 37 -4.38 -18.95 5.72
N SER A 38 -3.44 -19.81 5.30
CA SER A 38 -2.42 -20.34 6.19
C SER A 38 -1.50 -19.23 6.69
N ALA A 39 -0.95 -19.43 7.89
CA ALA A 39 0.06 -18.56 8.48
C ALA A 39 1.19 -18.28 7.49
N ALA A 40 1.84 -17.12 7.66
CA ALA A 40 2.99 -16.75 6.85
C ALA A 40 4.03 -17.89 6.87
N PRO A 41 4.59 -18.27 5.72
CA PRO A 41 5.59 -19.32 5.66
C PRO A 41 6.84 -18.87 6.43
N SER A 42 7.67 -19.84 6.84
CA SER A 42 8.99 -19.52 7.40
C SER A 42 9.80 -18.69 6.41
N ALA A 43 10.63 -17.76 6.91
CA ALA A 43 11.49 -16.91 6.09
C ALA A 43 12.25 -17.75 5.02
N GLY A 44 12.21 -17.28 3.77
CA GLY A 44 12.82 -17.96 2.62
C GLY A 44 11.94 -18.99 1.91
N LYS A 45 10.75 -19.32 2.42
CA LYS A 45 9.78 -20.22 1.74
C LYS A 45 8.63 -19.49 1.02
N GLU A 46 8.65 -18.15 1.00
CA GLU A 46 7.60 -17.33 0.38
C GLU A 46 7.51 -17.54 -1.13
N TRP A 47 8.63 -17.74 -1.81
CA TRP A 47 8.66 -18.07 -3.23
C TRP A 47 7.99 -19.41 -3.52
N ASP A 48 8.30 -20.45 -2.75
CA ASP A 48 7.66 -21.77 -2.93
C ASP A 48 6.16 -21.71 -2.66
N GLU A 49 5.72 -20.93 -1.66
CA GLU A 49 4.30 -20.67 -1.41
C GLU A 49 3.65 -19.95 -2.60
N TYR A 50 4.29 -18.91 -3.14
CA TYR A 50 3.81 -18.19 -4.31
C TYR A 50 3.63 -19.11 -5.52
N ILE A 51 4.60 -19.98 -5.81
CA ILE A 51 4.52 -20.95 -6.91
C ILE A 51 3.33 -21.90 -6.73
N GLN A 52 3.10 -22.38 -5.50
CA GLN A 52 1.97 -23.26 -5.19
C GLN A 52 0.62 -22.53 -5.37
N ILE A 53 0.49 -21.30 -4.88
CA ILE A 53 -0.72 -20.49 -5.04
C ILE A 53 -0.95 -20.19 -6.53
N ARG A 54 0.10 -19.78 -7.26
CA ARG A 54 0.02 -19.50 -8.71
C ARG A 54 -0.43 -20.74 -9.49
N SER A 55 0.11 -21.91 -9.18
CA SER A 55 -0.30 -23.17 -9.81
C SER A 55 -1.80 -23.46 -9.62
N LEU A 56 -2.33 -23.27 -8.40
CA LEU A 56 -3.76 -23.42 -8.12
C LEU A 56 -4.61 -22.39 -8.86
N VAL A 57 -4.19 -21.12 -8.85
CA VAL A 57 -4.88 -20.05 -9.58
C VAL A 57 -4.93 -20.36 -11.08
N GLU A 58 -3.80 -20.72 -11.69
CA GLU A 58 -3.74 -21.05 -13.13
C GLU A 58 -4.57 -22.30 -13.46
N LYS A 59 -4.63 -23.28 -12.56
CA LYS A 59 -5.53 -24.44 -12.68
C LYS A 59 -7.00 -24.02 -12.66
N ILE A 60 -7.39 -23.05 -11.82
CA ILE A 60 -8.76 -22.50 -11.79
C ILE A 60 -9.03 -21.70 -13.06
N ARG A 61 -8.12 -20.82 -13.47
CA ARG A 61 -8.28 -19.96 -14.66
C ARG A 61 -8.44 -20.75 -15.95
N LYS A 62 -7.65 -21.81 -16.15
CA LYS A 62 -7.79 -22.73 -17.31
C LYS A 62 -9.16 -23.43 -17.39
N LYS A 63 -9.90 -23.44 -16.29
CA LYS A 63 -11.23 -24.04 -16.15
C LYS A 63 -12.36 -22.99 -16.24
N GLN A 64 -12.02 -21.73 -16.43
CA GLN A 64 -12.91 -20.58 -16.56
C GLN A 64 -12.82 -19.98 -17.97
N LYS A 65 -13.72 -19.05 -18.30
CA LYS A 65 -13.82 -18.45 -19.65
C LYS A 65 -13.08 -17.10 -19.80
N GLY A 66 -12.23 -16.73 -18.83
CA GLY A 66 -11.64 -15.38 -18.76
C GLY A 66 -12.61 -14.36 -18.16
N LEU A 67 -12.60 -13.12 -18.65
CA LEU A 67 -13.56 -12.09 -18.25
C LEU A 67 -14.99 -12.52 -18.60
N SER A 68 -15.91 -12.38 -17.64
CA SER A 68 -17.30 -12.79 -17.79
C SER A 68 -18.09 -11.89 -18.74
N THR A 69 -17.80 -10.59 -18.71
CA THR A 69 -18.41 -9.59 -19.62
C THR A 69 -17.33 -8.98 -20.50
N VAL A 70 -17.45 -9.19 -21.81
CA VAL A 70 -16.58 -8.61 -22.84
C VAL A 70 -17.48 -7.77 -23.75
N PHE A 71 -17.01 -6.57 -24.11
CA PHE A 71 -17.74 -5.67 -24.99
C PHE A 71 -17.26 -5.82 -26.44
N GLU A 72 -18.13 -5.55 -27.41
CA GLU A 72 -17.80 -5.64 -28.84
C GLU A 72 -17.04 -4.40 -29.33
N GLY A 73 -16.04 -4.55 -30.18
CA GLY A 73 -15.25 -3.41 -30.65
C GLY A 73 -14.05 -3.08 -29.76
N ASN A 74 -13.34 -2.01 -30.12
CA ASN A 74 -12.14 -1.57 -29.44
C ASN A 74 -12.45 -0.54 -28.36
N ARG A 75 -11.46 -0.28 -27.48
CA ARG A 75 -11.61 0.67 -26.38
C ARG A 75 -11.92 2.09 -26.89
N GLU A 76 -11.29 2.49 -27.98
CA GLU A 76 -11.46 3.81 -28.60
C GLU A 76 -12.85 4.08 -29.14
N ASP A 77 -13.59 3.03 -29.52
CA ASP A 77 -14.95 3.15 -30.03
C ASP A 77 -15.92 3.71 -28.97
N TYR A 78 -15.55 3.63 -27.69
CA TYR A 78 -16.36 4.05 -26.54
C TYR A 78 -16.04 5.43 -25.98
N PHE A 79 -14.97 6.09 -26.43
CA PHE A 79 -14.65 7.44 -25.94
C PHE A 79 -15.69 8.50 -26.34
N PRO A 80 -16.30 8.47 -27.53
CA PRO A 80 -17.39 9.40 -27.84
C PRO A 80 -18.57 9.28 -26.87
N ASP A 81 -18.95 8.05 -26.49
CA ASP A 81 -20.01 7.79 -25.52
C ASP A 81 -19.63 8.31 -24.12
N LEU A 82 -18.36 8.12 -23.70
CA LEU A 82 -17.84 8.67 -22.45
C LEU A 82 -17.95 10.20 -22.42
N MET A 83 -17.53 10.88 -23.50
CA MET A 83 -17.56 12.33 -23.59
C MET A 83 -19.01 12.88 -23.61
N SER A 84 -19.91 12.24 -24.36
CA SER A 84 -21.34 12.61 -24.38
C SER A 84 -21.96 12.46 -22.99
N TRP A 85 -21.72 11.32 -22.33
CA TRP A 85 -22.22 11.06 -20.98
C TRP A 85 -21.66 12.04 -19.96
N ALA A 86 -20.37 12.41 -20.08
CA ALA A 86 -19.74 13.41 -19.21
C ALA A 86 -20.39 14.79 -19.40
N GLN A 87 -20.62 15.20 -20.65
CA GLN A 87 -21.27 16.47 -20.98
C GLN A 87 -22.71 16.54 -20.44
N GLU A 88 -23.50 15.48 -20.66
CA GLU A 88 -24.87 15.35 -20.13
C GLU A 88 -24.91 15.43 -18.61
N ASN A 89 -23.82 15.04 -17.95
CA ASN A 89 -23.70 15.07 -16.51
C ASN A 89 -23.03 16.33 -15.94
N GLY A 90 -22.67 17.30 -16.78
CA GLY A 90 -22.13 18.59 -16.34
C GLY A 90 -20.63 18.59 -16.04
N ALA A 91 -19.89 17.58 -16.47
CA ALA A 91 -18.44 17.63 -16.49
C ALA A 91 -17.93 18.53 -17.62
N SER A 92 -16.75 19.11 -17.42
CA SER A 92 -16.02 19.79 -18.50
C SER A 92 -15.70 18.80 -19.61
N CYS A 93 -15.96 19.18 -20.86
CA CYS A 93 -15.67 18.37 -22.04
C CYS A 93 -14.97 19.18 -23.15
N ASP A 94 -14.58 20.42 -22.86
CA ASP A 94 -14.00 21.36 -23.82
C ASP A 94 -12.49 21.53 -23.57
N GLY A 95 -11.72 21.69 -24.64
CA GLY A 95 -10.28 21.98 -24.58
C GLY A 95 -9.37 20.76 -24.48
N PHE A 96 -9.92 19.54 -24.49
CA PHE A 96 -9.14 18.31 -24.58
C PHE A 96 -9.89 17.18 -25.32
N ALA A 97 -9.16 16.16 -25.74
CA ALA A 97 -9.68 14.94 -26.33
C ALA A 97 -8.90 13.72 -25.81
N VAL A 98 -9.49 12.52 -25.87
CA VAL A 98 -8.77 11.28 -25.56
C VAL A 98 -7.91 10.88 -26.76
N ALA A 99 -6.62 10.64 -26.52
CA ALA A 99 -5.67 10.23 -27.55
C ALA A 99 -4.77 9.08 -27.05
N ASN A 100 -4.15 8.35 -27.97
CA ASN A 100 -3.22 7.27 -27.65
C ASN A 100 -1.77 7.77 -27.77
N PHE A 101 -0.98 7.62 -26.71
CA PHE A 101 0.41 8.07 -26.58
C PHE A 101 1.42 6.92 -26.60
N GLY A 102 1.07 5.79 -27.23
CA GLY A 102 1.99 4.66 -27.39
C GLY A 102 2.21 3.93 -26.07
N THR A 103 3.41 4.07 -25.48
CA THR A 103 3.80 3.30 -24.28
C THR A 103 3.05 3.70 -23.02
N GLU A 104 2.58 4.94 -22.93
CA GLU A 104 1.76 5.42 -21.81
C GLU A 104 0.27 5.05 -21.97
N GLY A 105 -0.10 4.51 -23.13
CA GLY A 105 -1.48 4.17 -23.46
C GLY A 105 -2.34 5.40 -23.76
N TYR A 106 -3.62 5.33 -23.40
CA TYR A 106 -4.57 6.42 -23.63
C TYR A 106 -4.40 7.52 -22.57
N GLY A 107 -4.40 8.77 -23.01
CA GLY A 107 -4.31 9.97 -22.18
C GLY A 107 -5.23 11.09 -22.67
N LEU A 108 -5.21 12.24 -21.98
CA LEU A 108 -5.86 13.45 -22.49
C LEU A 108 -4.86 14.29 -23.31
N GLN A 109 -5.30 14.77 -24.47
CA GLN A 109 -4.57 15.68 -25.35
C GLN A 109 -5.26 17.04 -25.35
N ALA A 110 -4.50 18.13 -25.21
CA ALA A 110 -5.03 19.48 -25.30
C ALA A 110 -5.47 19.79 -26.75
N THR A 111 -6.67 20.39 -26.92
CA THR A 111 -7.20 20.84 -28.23
C THR A 111 -7.15 22.36 -28.39
N ARG A 112 -6.52 23.03 -27.43
CA ARG A 112 -6.16 24.45 -27.41
C ARG A 112 -4.99 24.63 -26.43
N ASP A 113 -4.43 25.82 -26.39
CA ASP A 113 -3.52 26.19 -25.31
C ASP A 113 -4.27 26.24 -23.97
N ILE A 114 -3.68 25.64 -22.94
CA ILE A 114 -4.14 25.62 -21.55
C ILE A 114 -3.01 26.20 -20.69
N LYS A 115 -3.30 27.21 -19.88
CA LYS A 115 -2.30 27.84 -19.02
C LYS A 115 -2.16 27.12 -17.68
N ALA A 116 -0.95 27.14 -17.12
CA ALA A 116 -0.73 26.71 -15.73
C ALA A 116 -1.75 27.38 -14.80
N GLU A 117 -2.25 26.62 -13.82
CA GLU A 117 -3.29 27.04 -12.86
C GLU A 117 -4.69 27.29 -13.45
N GLU A 118 -4.88 27.12 -14.76
CA GLU A 118 -6.21 27.18 -15.38
C GLU A 118 -7.07 25.98 -14.94
N LEU A 119 -8.26 26.24 -14.38
CA LEU A 119 -9.27 25.21 -14.15
C LEU A 119 -9.84 24.74 -15.49
N PHE A 120 -9.32 23.62 -15.98
CA PHE A 120 -9.69 23.07 -17.28
C PHE A 120 -10.56 21.82 -17.18
N LEU A 121 -10.56 21.14 -16.02
CA LEU A 121 -11.26 19.87 -15.84
C LEU A 121 -12.00 19.79 -14.51
N TRP A 122 -13.30 19.50 -14.54
CA TRP A 122 -14.11 19.23 -13.36
C TRP A 122 -15.11 18.09 -13.58
N ILE A 123 -15.29 17.24 -12.55
CA ILE A 123 -16.13 16.04 -12.57
C ILE A 123 -17.12 16.05 -11.40
N PRO A 124 -18.43 16.23 -11.65
CA PRO A 124 -19.47 16.19 -10.60
C PRO A 124 -19.54 14.85 -9.87
N ARG A 125 -19.83 14.86 -8.55
CA ARG A 125 -19.90 13.64 -7.70
C ARG A 125 -20.75 12.53 -8.30
N LYS A 126 -21.90 12.86 -8.88
CA LYS A 126 -22.84 11.87 -9.44
C LYS A 126 -22.22 10.95 -10.49
N MET A 127 -21.14 11.35 -11.15
CA MET A 127 -20.43 10.53 -12.13
C MET A 127 -19.47 9.53 -11.48
N LEU A 128 -19.03 9.77 -10.25
CA LEU A 128 -18.06 8.92 -9.58
C LEU A 128 -18.69 7.58 -9.18
N MET A 129 -17.86 6.54 -9.13
CA MET A 129 -18.21 5.28 -8.46
C MET A 129 -17.56 5.30 -7.09
N THR A 130 -18.35 5.31 -6.02
CA THR A 130 -17.87 5.44 -4.64
C THR A 130 -18.28 4.24 -3.77
N VAL A 131 -17.79 4.18 -2.54
CA VAL A 131 -18.26 3.17 -1.58
C VAL A 131 -19.75 3.41 -1.26
N GLU A 132 -20.21 4.66 -1.22
CA GLU A 132 -21.62 5.02 -0.99
C GLU A 132 -22.50 4.58 -2.18
N SER A 133 -22.07 4.81 -3.42
CA SER A 133 -22.83 4.32 -4.59
C SER A 133 -22.90 2.78 -4.60
N ALA A 134 -21.85 2.10 -4.14
CA ALA A 134 -21.85 0.65 -3.96
C ALA A 134 -22.88 0.19 -2.91
N GLN A 135 -22.97 0.88 -1.77
CA GLN A 135 -23.96 0.61 -0.72
C GLN A 135 -25.40 0.79 -1.21
N ASN A 136 -25.62 1.77 -2.09
CA ASN A 136 -26.93 2.10 -2.66
C ASN A 136 -27.27 1.27 -3.92
N SER A 137 -26.40 0.36 -4.35
CA SER A 137 -26.58 -0.49 -5.53
C SER A 137 -27.17 -1.87 -5.19
N LEU A 138 -27.27 -2.75 -6.19
CA LEU A 138 -27.61 -4.18 -5.99
C LEU A 138 -26.67 -4.89 -5.00
N LEU A 139 -25.46 -4.36 -4.80
CA LEU A 139 -24.45 -4.88 -3.88
C LEU A 139 -24.76 -4.56 -2.40
N GLY A 140 -25.59 -3.55 -2.12
CA GLY A 140 -25.92 -3.06 -0.77
C GLY A 140 -26.34 -4.13 0.24
N PRO A 141 -27.28 -5.04 -0.10
CA PRO A 141 -27.68 -6.11 0.82
C PRO A 141 -26.56 -7.05 1.24
N LEU A 142 -25.60 -7.32 0.35
CA LEU A 142 -24.42 -8.13 0.67
C LEU A 142 -23.40 -7.33 1.48
N TYR A 143 -23.17 -6.06 1.11
CA TYR A 143 -22.30 -5.13 1.86
C TYR A 143 -22.72 -5.02 3.34
N GLY A 144 -24.02 -4.90 3.62
CA GLY A 144 -24.53 -4.80 4.99
C GLY A 144 -24.27 -6.04 5.86
N GLN A 145 -23.87 -7.16 5.26
CA GLN A 145 -23.68 -8.45 5.96
C GLN A 145 -22.23 -8.96 5.91
N ASP A 146 -21.36 -8.36 5.10
CA ASP A 146 -19.98 -8.80 4.93
C ASP A 146 -18.97 -7.84 5.57
N ARG A 147 -18.17 -8.36 6.53
CA ARG A 147 -17.20 -7.55 7.28
C ARG A 147 -16.01 -7.10 6.44
N ILE A 148 -15.60 -7.87 5.43
CA ILE A 148 -14.46 -7.50 4.58
C ILE A 148 -14.85 -6.30 3.73
N MET A 149 -16.04 -6.31 3.14
CA MET A 149 -16.56 -5.18 2.37
C MET A 149 -16.70 -3.91 3.21
N GLN A 150 -17.19 -4.02 4.45
CA GLN A 150 -17.31 -2.88 5.38
C GLN A 150 -15.96 -2.31 5.80
N ALA A 151 -14.95 -3.16 5.98
CA ALA A 151 -13.62 -2.74 6.42
C ALA A 151 -12.71 -2.29 5.26
N MET A 152 -13.00 -2.71 4.03
CA MET A 152 -12.12 -2.53 2.86
C MET A 152 -12.88 -1.88 1.70
N GLY A 153 -12.92 -0.55 1.68
CA GLY A 153 -13.59 0.22 0.62
C GLY A 153 -13.09 -0.08 -0.79
N ASN A 154 -11.79 -0.36 -0.95
CA ASN A 154 -11.19 -0.76 -2.22
C ASN A 154 -11.73 -2.10 -2.76
N VAL A 155 -11.97 -3.08 -1.88
CA VAL A 155 -12.61 -4.35 -2.23
C VAL A 155 -14.06 -4.13 -2.62
N THR A 156 -14.76 -3.28 -1.88
CA THR A 156 -16.16 -2.91 -2.18
C THR A 156 -16.27 -2.22 -3.54
N LEU A 157 -15.38 -1.29 -3.87
CA LEU A 157 -15.31 -0.67 -5.20
C LEU A 157 -15.06 -1.70 -6.31
N ALA A 158 -14.17 -2.67 -6.10
CA ALA A 158 -13.89 -3.69 -7.10
C ALA A 158 -15.13 -4.57 -7.39
N LEU A 159 -15.87 -4.97 -6.36
CA LEU A 159 -17.12 -5.71 -6.53
C LEU A 159 -18.23 -4.85 -7.14
N HIS A 160 -18.32 -3.58 -6.77
CA HIS A 160 -19.26 -2.63 -7.35
C HIS A 160 -19.01 -2.46 -8.85
N LEU A 161 -17.75 -2.25 -9.24
CA LEU A 161 -17.33 -2.15 -10.63
C LEU A 161 -17.73 -3.40 -11.45
N LEU A 162 -17.57 -4.60 -10.89
CA LEU A 162 -17.98 -5.83 -11.57
C LEU A 162 -19.50 -5.98 -11.68
N CYS A 163 -20.25 -5.64 -10.64
CA CYS A 163 -21.72 -5.66 -10.68
C CYS A 163 -22.26 -4.71 -11.75
N GLU A 164 -21.73 -3.48 -11.81
CA GLU A 164 -22.12 -2.49 -12.81
C GLU A 164 -21.65 -2.87 -14.21
N ARG A 165 -20.45 -3.48 -14.35
CA ARG A 165 -19.96 -4.00 -15.64
C ARG A 165 -20.90 -5.04 -16.23
N ALA A 166 -21.45 -5.92 -15.39
CA ALA A 166 -22.36 -6.97 -15.82
C ALA A 166 -23.81 -6.49 -16.01
N ASN A 167 -24.11 -5.22 -15.71
CA ASN A 167 -25.42 -4.61 -15.88
C ASN A 167 -25.47 -3.78 -17.18
N PRO A 168 -26.17 -4.24 -18.24
CA PRO A 168 -26.26 -3.52 -19.52
C PRO A 168 -26.97 -2.17 -19.45
N SER A 169 -27.68 -1.89 -18.36
CA SER A 169 -28.38 -0.62 -18.10
C SER A 169 -27.71 0.19 -17.00
N SER A 170 -26.45 -0.10 -16.67
CA SER A 170 -25.69 0.66 -15.67
C SER A 170 -25.52 2.11 -16.11
N PHE A 171 -25.73 3.04 -15.18
CA PHE A 171 -25.44 4.45 -15.38
C PHE A 171 -23.96 4.71 -15.72
N TRP A 172 -23.05 3.91 -15.16
CA TRP A 172 -21.60 4.04 -15.39
C TRP A 172 -21.09 3.24 -16.59
N LEU A 173 -21.98 2.64 -17.40
CA LEU A 173 -21.56 1.82 -18.54
C LEU A 173 -20.63 2.55 -19.54
N PRO A 174 -20.82 3.85 -19.86
CA PRO A 174 -19.88 4.60 -20.70
C PRO A 174 -18.46 4.64 -20.12
N TYR A 175 -18.34 4.89 -18.81
CA TYR A 175 -17.05 4.84 -18.11
C TYR A 175 -16.46 3.43 -18.10
N ILE A 176 -17.24 2.41 -17.75
CA ILE A 176 -16.74 1.02 -17.63
C ILE A 176 -16.26 0.47 -18.98
N ARG A 177 -16.92 0.83 -20.08
CA ARG A 177 -16.49 0.46 -21.45
C ARG A 177 -15.21 1.17 -21.87
N SER A 178 -14.96 2.36 -21.35
CA SER A 178 -13.74 3.14 -21.61
C SER A 178 -12.52 2.69 -20.78
N LEU A 179 -12.66 1.75 -19.84
CA LEU A 179 -11.54 1.24 -19.03
C LEU A 179 -10.61 0.31 -19.81
N PRO A 180 -9.32 0.18 -19.42
CA PRO A 180 -8.42 -0.83 -19.95
C PRO A 180 -8.99 -2.24 -19.77
N GLN A 181 -8.78 -3.13 -20.74
CA GLN A 181 -9.14 -4.55 -20.61
C GLN A 181 -8.10 -5.36 -19.83
N GLU A 182 -6.85 -4.91 -19.85
CA GLU A 182 -5.72 -5.49 -19.12
C GLU A 182 -4.88 -4.38 -18.50
N TYR A 183 -4.04 -4.76 -17.53
CA TYR A 183 -3.15 -3.88 -16.78
C TYR A 183 -1.77 -4.52 -16.66
N ASP A 184 -0.79 -3.71 -16.29
CA ASP A 184 0.60 -4.14 -16.10
C ASP A 184 0.98 -4.24 -14.61
N THR A 185 -0.02 -4.46 -13.73
CA THR A 185 0.26 -4.77 -12.32
C THR A 185 0.91 -6.17 -12.20
N PRO A 186 1.67 -6.46 -11.13
CA PRO A 186 2.33 -7.75 -10.94
C PRO A 186 1.38 -8.98 -10.93
N LEU A 187 0.06 -8.76 -10.81
CA LEU A 187 -0.96 -9.81 -10.99
C LEU A 187 -1.02 -10.37 -12.43
N TYR A 188 -0.47 -9.64 -13.41
CA TYR A 188 -0.41 -10.03 -14.82
C TYR A 188 0.93 -10.62 -15.24
N TYR A 189 1.96 -10.49 -14.38
CA TYR A 189 3.31 -10.95 -14.68
C TYR A 189 3.35 -12.47 -14.84
N GLN A 190 4.24 -12.94 -15.72
CA GLN A 190 4.60 -14.35 -15.76
C GLN A 190 5.46 -14.72 -14.56
N GLN A 191 5.58 -16.02 -14.30
CA GLN A 191 6.41 -16.52 -13.21
C GLN A 191 7.86 -16.03 -13.34
N ASP A 192 8.39 -16.06 -14.56
CA ASP A 192 9.77 -15.68 -14.85
C ASP A 192 9.99 -14.17 -14.67
N ASP A 193 8.98 -13.33 -14.94
CA ASP A 193 9.06 -11.89 -14.70
C ASP A 193 9.17 -11.61 -13.18
N VAL A 194 8.35 -12.26 -12.35
CA VAL A 194 8.42 -12.11 -10.88
C VAL A 194 9.73 -12.69 -10.32
N GLN A 195 10.27 -13.73 -10.96
CA GLN A 195 11.55 -14.32 -10.56
C GLN A 195 12.71 -13.32 -10.66
N LEU A 196 12.64 -12.34 -11.58
CA LEU A 196 13.64 -11.27 -11.71
C LEU A 196 13.68 -10.35 -10.48
N LEU A 197 12.60 -10.28 -9.71
CA LEU A 197 12.52 -9.48 -8.48
C LEU A 197 13.09 -10.22 -7.26
N LEU A 198 13.43 -11.51 -7.34
CA LEU A 198 13.95 -12.25 -6.18
C LEU A 198 15.25 -11.63 -5.65
N GLY A 199 15.22 -11.21 -4.38
CA GLY A 199 16.34 -10.53 -3.70
C GLY A 199 16.18 -9.01 -3.61
N THR A 200 15.13 -8.45 -4.22
CA THR A 200 14.73 -7.04 -4.05
C THR A 200 13.88 -6.84 -2.80
N GLN A 201 13.62 -5.58 -2.44
CA GLN A 201 12.67 -5.26 -1.37
C GLN A 201 11.22 -5.36 -1.85
N ALA A 202 10.94 -4.94 -3.08
CA ALA A 202 9.60 -4.94 -3.68
C ALA A 202 8.98 -6.34 -3.82
N VAL A 203 9.78 -7.40 -3.90
CA VAL A 203 9.25 -8.76 -4.13
C VAL A 203 8.25 -9.20 -3.06
N GLN A 204 8.46 -8.82 -1.79
CA GLN A 204 7.55 -9.21 -0.70
C GLN A 204 6.15 -8.63 -0.89
N ASP A 205 6.08 -7.39 -1.37
CA ASP A 205 4.83 -6.70 -1.64
C ASP A 205 4.13 -7.34 -2.86
N VAL A 206 4.89 -7.78 -3.89
CA VAL A 206 4.37 -8.55 -5.04
C VAL A 206 3.78 -9.90 -4.62
N LEU A 207 4.53 -10.70 -3.85
CA LEU A 207 4.06 -12.01 -3.38
C LEU A 207 2.80 -11.86 -2.50
N SER A 208 2.80 -10.85 -1.63
CA SER A 208 1.67 -10.53 -0.76
C SER A 208 0.44 -10.09 -1.56
N GLN A 209 0.61 -9.25 -2.58
CA GLN A 209 -0.49 -8.81 -3.46
C GLN A 209 -1.14 -10.01 -4.16
N TYR A 210 -0.35 -10.94 -4.70
CA TYR A 210 -0.87 -12.14 -5.36
C TYR A 210 -1.63 -13.04 -4.38
N LYS A 211 -1.05 -13.32 -3.20
CA LYS A 211 -1.69 -14.13 -2.15
C LYS A 211 -2.99 -13.49 -1.64
N ASN A 212 -3.00 -12.17 -1.42
CA ASN A 212 -4.17 -11.44 -0.95
C ASN A 212 -5.30 -11.47 -1.99
N THR A 213 -4.99 -11.21 -3.26
CA THR A 213 -5.96 -11.23 -4.37
C THR A 213 -6.55 -12.63 -4.53
N ALA A 214 -5.72 -13.68 -4.50
CA ALA A 214 -6.17 -15.06 -4.59
C ALA A 214 -7.07 -15.47 -3.40
N ARG A 215 -6.71 -15.04 -2.18
CA ARG A 215 -7.52 -15.28 -0.97
C ARG A 215 -8.89 -14.61 -1.08
N GLN A 216 -8.90 -13.33 -1.45
CA GLN A 216 -10.13 -12.55 -1.56
C GLN A 216 -11.03 -13.11 -2.68
N TYR A 217 -10.47 -13.44 -3.84
CA TYR A 217 -11.20 -14.10 -4.91
C TYR A 217 -11.89 -15.38 -4.41
N ALA A 218 -11.14 -16.28 -3.77
CA ALA A 218 -11.69 -17.54 -3.28
C ALA A 218 -12.76 -17.34 -2.20
N TYR A 219 -12.56 -16.36 -1.31
CA TYR A 219 -13.52 -15.96 -0.30
C TYR A 219 -14.83 -15.47 -0.92
N PHE A 220 -14.76 -14.47 -1.81
CA PHE A 220 -15.94 -13.87 -2.43
C PHE A 220 -16.62 -14.84 -3.39
N TYR A 221 -15.88 -15.71 -4.08
CA TYR A 221 -16.50 -16.77 -4.88
C TYR A 221 -17.39 -17.65 -4.01
N LYS A 222 -16.87 -18.14 -2.87
CA LYS A 222 -17.67 -18.94 -1.95
C LYS A 222 -18.86 -18.15 -1.40
N LEU A 223 -18.64 -16.91 -0.97
CA LEU A 223 -19.71 -16.04 -0.45
C LEU A 223 -20.83 -15.84 -1.47
N LEU A 224 -20.50 -15.46 -2.70
CA LEU A 224 -21.47 -15.29 -3.78
C LEU A 224 -22.25 -16.57 -4.06
N GLN A 225 -21.60 -17.73 -4.01
CA GLN A 225 -22.25 -19.02 -4.25
C GLN A 225 -23.14 -19.51 -3.10
N THR A 226 -22.89 -19.10 -1.85
CA THR A 226 -23.65 -19.63 -0.70
C THR A 226 -24.59 -18.63 -0.02
N HIS A 227 -24.31 -17.33 -0.12
CA HIS A 227 -25.02 -16.32 0.67
C HIS A 227 -26.34 -15.89 0.02
N PRO A 228 -27.48 -15.85 0.74
CA PRO A 228 -28.78 -15.48 0.16
C PRO A 228 -28.82 -14.06 -0.42
N ALA A 229 -28.14 -13.10 0.22
CA ALA A 229 -28.08 -11.71 -0.24
C ALA A 229 -27.37 -11.55 -1.61
N ALA A 230 -26.58 -12.53 -2.04
CA ALA A 230 -25.91 -12.53 -3.34
C ALA A 230 -26.78 -13.07 -4.49
N SER A 231 -27.98 -13.60 -4.20
CA SER A 231 -28.83 -14.29 -5.19
C SER A 231 -29.24 -13.45 -6.39
N LYS A 232 -29.35 -12.13 -6.22
CA LYS A 232 -29.71 -11.18 -7.28
C LYS A 232 -28.51 -10.54 -7.97
N LEU A 233 -27.29 -10.83 -7.52
CA LEU A 233 -26.10 -10.23 -8.10
C LEU A 233 -25.76 -10.94 -9.41
N PRO A 234 -25.38 -10.20 -10.47
CA PRO A 234 -24.94 -10.82 -11.73
C PRO A 234 -23.71 -11.72 -11.52
N LEU A 235 -22.90 -11.42 -10.49
CA LEU A 235 -21.73 -12.21 -10.09
C LEU A 235 -22.07 -13.62 -9.58
N LYS A 236 -23.35 -13.89 -9.28
CA LYS A 236 -23.82 -15.23 -8.91
C LYS A 236 -23.67 -16.22 -10.07
N ASP A 237 -23.98 -15.75 -11.28
CA ASP A 237 -23.98 -16.54 -12.51
C ASP A 237 -22.58 -16.69 -13.08
N SER A 238 -21.75 -15.65 -12.95
CA SER A 238 -20.36 -15.67 -13.42
C SER A 238 -19.47 -14.75 -12.59
N PHE A 239 -18.46 -15.35 -11.97
CA PHE A 239 -17.39 -14.64 -11.24
C PHE A 239 -16.08 -15.42 -11.35
N THR A 240 -15.21 -14.99 -12.26
CA THR A 240 -13.93 -15.65 -12.55
C THR A 240 -12.78 -14.98 -11.80
N PHE A 241 -11.63 -15.66 -11.74
CA PHE A 241 -10.43 -15.02 -11.20
C PHE A 241 -10.00 -13.82 -12.06
N ASP A 242 -10.22 -13.89 -13.38
CA ASP A 242 -9.90 -12.81 -14.30
C ASP A 242 -10.80 -11.58 -14.08
N ASP A 243 -12.08 -11.77 -13.77
CA ASP A 243 -12.96 -10.66 -13.34
C ASP A 243 -12.39 -9.97 -12.10
N TYR A 244 -12.07 -10.75 -11.06
CA TYR A 244 -11.60 -10.17 -9.81
C TYR A 244 -10.25 -9.49 -9.96
N ARG A 245 -9.31 -10.13 -10.67
CA ARG A 245 -7.99 -9.57 -10.99
C ARG A 245 -8.11 -8.26 -11.77
N TRP A 246 -8.98 -8.20 -12.77
CA TRP A 246 -9.25 -6.98 -13.54
C TRP A 246 -9.84 -5.88 -12.66
N ALA A 247 -10.80 -6.22 -11.81
CA ALA A 247 -11.48 -5.24 -10.96
C ALA A 247 -10.54 -4.63 -9.91
N VAL A 248 -9.78 -5.46 -9.19
CA VAL A 248 -8.83 -4.94 -8.19
C VAL A 248 -7.70 -4.14 -8.86
N SER A 249 -7.29 -4.51 -10.08
CA SER A 249 -6.30 -3.75 -10.85
C SER A 249 -6.86 -2.40 -11.30
N SER A 250 -8.10 -2.38 -11.79
CA SER A 250 -8.81 -1.13 -12.13
C SER A 250 -8.89 -0.19 -10.93
N VAL A 251 -9.25 -0.73 -9.76
CA VAL A 251 -9.34 0.06 -8.53
C VAL A 251 -7.96 0.54 -8.06
N MET A 252 -6.96 -0.35 -7.92
CA MET A 252 -5.67 0.08 -7.37
C MET A 252 -4.94 1.09 -8.25
N THR A 253 -5.11 1.01 -9.57
CA THR A 253 -4.47 1.92 -10.53
C THR A 253 -5.17 3.28 -10.65
N ARG A 254 -6.45 3.41 -10.23
CA ARG A 254 -7.30 4.61 -10.51
C ARG A 254 -8.12 5.14 -9.32
N GLN A 255 -8.10 4.50 -8.16
CA GLN A 255 -8.87 4.96 -7.00
C GLN A 255 -8.28 6.22 -6.35
N ASN A 256 -9.16 7.05 -5.82
CA ASN A 256 -8.83 8.30 -5.14
C ASN A 256 -9.56 8.38 -3.82
N GLN A 257 -9.00 9.12 -2.86
CA GLN A 257 -9.71 9.51 -1.65
C GLN A 257 -10.36 10.87 -1.87
N ILE A 258 -11.66 10.96 -1.58
CA ILE A 258 -12.43 12.19 -1.64
C ILE A 258 -13.21 12.36 -0.33
N PRO A 259 -13.59 13.58 0.06
CA PRO A 259 -14.51 13.76 1.17
C PRO A 259 -15.88 13.14 0.86
N THR A 260 -16.59 12.71 1.90
CA THR A 260 -18.02 12.40 1.85
C THR A 260 -18.84 13.66 1.55
N GLU A 261 -20.11 13.52 1.16
CA GLU A 261 -21.00 14.66 0.83
C GLU A 261 -21.14 15.68 1.98
N ASP A 262 -21.08 15.20 3.22
CA ASP A 262 -21.13 16.04 4.43
C ASP A 262 -19.76 16.62 4.83
N GLY A 263 -18.68 16.28 4.12
CA GLY A 263 -17.31 16.70 4.41
C GLY A 263 -16.71 16.11 5.69
N GLY A 264 -17.45 15.25 6.41
CA GLY A 264 -17.05 14.76 7.73
C GLY A 264 -16.08 13.58 7.71
N GLN A 265 -16.03 12.83 6.61
CA GLN A 265 -15.20 11.63 6.43
C GLN A 265 -14.58 11.60 5.04
N VAL A 266 -13.72 10.60 4.81
CA VAL A 266 -13.16 10.31 3.49
C VAL A 266 -13.69 8.97 2.97
N THR A 267 -13.90 8.90 1.66
CA THR A 267 -14.35 7.70 0.96
C THR A 267 -13.46 7.44 -0.26
N LEU A 268 -13.48 6.21 -0.76
CA LEU A 268 -12.76 5.86 -1.98
C LEU A 268 -13.68 6.02 -3.19
N ALA A 269 -13.13 6.56 -4.28
CA ALA A 269 -13.85 6.79 -5.52
C ALA A 269 -13.02 6.50 -6.77
N LEU A 270 -13.70 6.06 -7.82
CA LEU A 270 -13.22 6.14 -9.21
C LEU A 270 -13.78 7.41 -9.84
N ILE A 271 -12.94 8.19 -10.52
CA ILE A 271 -13.27 9.51 -11.06
C ILE A 271 -13.17 9.46 -12.59
N PRO A 272 -14.28 9.18 -13.31
CA PRO A 272 -14.27 9.08 -14.76
C PRO A 272 -13.74 10.34 -15.44
N LEU A 273 -13.19 10.16 -16.64
CA LEU A 273 -12.59 11.20 -17.49
C LEU A 273 -11.29 11.79 -16.92
N TRP A 274 -11.29 12.29 -15.68
CA TRP A 274 -10.08 12.80 -15.02
C TRP A 274 -9.00 11.73 -14.86
N ASP A 275 -9.39 10.50 -14.54
CA ASP A 275 -8.45 9.40 -14.39
C ASP A 275 -7.79 8.95 -15.71
N MET A 276 -8.14 9.55 -16.85
CA MET A 276 -7.43 9.40 -18.12
C MET A 276 -6.14 10.22 -18.19
N CYS A 277 -5.93 11.22 -17.33
CA CYS A 277 -4.66 11.95 -17.30
C CYS A 277 -3.52 11.03 -16.85
N ASN A 278 -2.41 11.00 -17.59
CA ASN A 278 -1.22 10.24 -17.22
C ASN A 278 -0.34 10.99 -16.22
N HIS A 279 0.65 10.28 -15.67
CA HIS A 279 1.55 10.78 -14.64
C HIS A 279 2.74 11.58 -15.22
N THR A 280 3.10 12.68 -14.57
CA THR A 280 4.43 13.32 -14.66
C THR A 280 4.86 13.88 -13.29
N ASN A 281 6.14 14.23 -13.11
CA ASN A 281 6.63 14.91 -11.90
C ASN A 281 5.96 16.29 -11.72
N GLY A 282 5.66 16.68 -10.49
CA GLY A 282 5.03 17.97 -10.20
C GLY A 282 4.47 18.04 -8.79
N LEU A 283 3.41 18.83 -8.62
CA LEU A 283 2.64 18.95 -7.38
C LEU A 283 1.19 18.54 -7.64
N ILE A 284 0.47 18.16 -6.58
CA ILE A 284 -0.94 17.80 -6.71
C ILE A 284 -1.74 19.07 -7.03
N THR A 285 -2.37 19.10 -8.20
CA THR A 285 -3.22 20.22 -8.67
C THR A 285 -4.69 19.83 -8.83
N THR A 286 -5.07 18.69 -8.26
CA THR A 286 -6.47 18.23 -8.20
C THR A 286 -6.96 18.31 -6.76
N GLY A 287 -8.11 18.96 -6.58
CA GLY A 287 -8.81 19.08 -5.31
C GLY A 287 -10.27 18.65 -5.42
N TYR A 288 -10.92 18.55 -4.27
CA TYR A 288 -12.37 18.35 -4.20
C TYR A 288 -13.05 19.64 -3.75
N ASN A 289 -13.95 20.16 -4.56
CA ASN A 289 -14.77 21.32 -4.23
C ASN A 289 -16.08 20.83 -3.59
N LEU A 290 -16.22 21.02 -2.28
CA LEU A 290 -17.41 20.64 -1.51
C LEU A 290 -18.62 21.56 -1.79
N GLU A 291 -18.39 22.81 -2.18
CA GLU A 291 -19.47 23.77 -2.45
C GLU A 291 -20.22 23.41 -3.74
N ASP A 292 -19.46 23.05 -4.78
CA ASP A 292 -19.99 22.63 -6.08
C ASP A 292 -20.15 21.10 -6.23
N ASP A 293 -19.83 20.35 -5.17
CA ASP A 293 -19.85 18.86 -5.09
C ASP A 293 -19.18 18.16 -6.30
N ARG A 294 -17.94 18.55 -6.61
CA ARG A 294 -17.19 18.06 -7.77
C ARG A 294 -15.69 18.00 -7.54
N CYS A 295 -15.02 17.12 -8.27
CA CYS A 295 -13.56 17.14 -8.41
C CYS A 295 -13.15 18.28 -9.35
N GLU A 296 -12.09 19.01 -9.03
CA GLU A 296 -11.55 20.10 -9.84
C GLU A 296 -10.05 19.91 -10.06
N CYS A 297 -9.59 20.07 -11.29
CA CYS A 297 -8.19 19.95 -11.67
C CYS A 297 -7.75 21.20 -12.41
N VAL A 298 -6.75 21.88 -11.84
CA VAL A 298 -6.05 22.97 -12.52
C VAL A 298 -4.82 22.43 -13.24
N ALA A 299 -4.46 23.05 -14.35
CA ALA A 299 -3.32 22.60 -15.15
C ALA A 299 -2.02 22.71 -14.34
N LEU A 300 -1.27 21.61 -14.27
CA LEU A 300 0.03 21.53 -13.59
C LEU A 300 1.07 22.48 -14.17
N GLN A 301 1.00 22.70 -15.48
CA GLN A 301 1.91 23.53 -16.26
C GLN A 301 1.18 24.02 -17.52
N ASP A 302 1.83 24.89 -18.30
CA ASP A 302 1.34 25.26 -19.63
C ASP A 302 1.32 24.03 -20.55
N TYR A 303 0.20 23.78 -21.22
CA TYR A 303 0.04 22.77 -22.26
C TYR A 303 -0.36 23.45 -23.57
N LYS A 304 0.39 23.24 -24.64
CA LYS A 304 0.02 23.73 -25.98
C LYS A 304 -0.98 22.81 -26.65
N GLU A 305 -1.67 23.33 -27.65
CA GLU A 305 -2.49 22.49 -28.53
C GLU A 305 -1.70 21.28 -29.05
N ASN A 306 -2.32 20.10 -28.97
CA ASN A 306 -1.78 18.77 -29.30
C ASN A 306 -0.79 18.16 -28.30
N GLU A 307 -0.46 18.83 -27.19
CA GLU A 307 0.35 18.24 -26.12
C GLU A 307 -0.49 17.33 -25.21
N GLN A 308 0.14 16.30 -24.65
CA GLN A 308 -0.47 15.45 -23.62
C GLN A 308 -0.62 16.24 -22.32
N ILE A 309 -1.81 16.19 -21.74
CA ILE A 309 -2.11 16.77 -20.45
C ILE A 309 -1.77 15.72 -19.39
N TYR A 310 -0.87 16.09 -18.48
CA TYR A 310 -0.44 15.25 -17.37
C TYR A 310 -0.92 15.79 -16.02
N ILE A 311 -0.93 14.93 -15.02
CA ILE A 311 -1.11 15.28 -13.61
C ILE A 311 -0.02 14.62 -12.77
N PHE A 312 0.20 15.13 -11.56
CA PHE A 312 1.05 14.47 -10.58
C PHE A 312 0.20 13.55 -9.70
N TYR A 313 0.49 12.24 -9.72
CA TYR A 313 -0.28 11.21 -8.98
C TYR A 313 0.02 11.21 -7.47
N GLY A 314 0.97 12.02 -7.02
CA GLY A 314 1.48 12.04 -5.66
C GLY A 314 2.89 11.46 -5.54
N THR A 315 3.46 11.62 -4.35
CA THR A 315 4.87 11.33 -4.02
C THR A 315 5.14 9.84 -3.82
N ARG A 316 4.80 9.01 -4.82
CA ARG A 316 4.95 7.56 -4.77
C ARG A 316 6.35 7.11 -5.22
N SER A 317 6.83 6.00 -4.67
CA SER A 317 8.07 5.37 -5.13
C SER A 317 7.84 4.56 -6.42
N ASN A 318 8.90 4.19 -7.13
CA ASN A 318 8.75 3.31 -8.29
C ASN A 318 8.28 1.90 -7.90
N ALA A 319 8.58 1.43 -6.68
CA ALA A 319 8.00 0.19 -6.18
C ALA A 319 6.46 0.32 -6.07
N GLU A 320 5.97 1.44 -5.56
CA GLU A 320 4.52 1.70 -5.46
C GLU A 320 3.90 1.87 -6.85
N PHE A 321 4.52 2.62 -7.78
CA PHE A 321 4.02 2.76 -9.15
C PHE A 321 3.96 1.42 -9.90
N VAL A 322 4.98 0.58 -9.79
CA VAL A 322 4.96 -0.74 -10.47
C VAL A 322 3.88 -1.63 -9.85
N ILE A 323 3.82 -1.71 -8.52
CA ILE A 323 2.93 -2.66 -7.83
C ILE A 323 1.47 -2.22 -7.88
N HIS A 324 1.19 -0.92 -7.74
CA HIS A 324 -0.17 -0.38 -7.58
C HIS A 324 -0.67 0.40 -8.78
N ASN A 325 0.19 0.88 -9.68
CA ASN A 325 -0.22 1.58 -10.90
C ASN A 325 0.18 0.85 -12.20
N GLY A 326 1.02 -0.18 -12.13
CA GLY A 326 1.43 -0.99 -13.28
C GLY A 326 2.45 -0.33 -14.20
N PHE A 327 3.17 0.70 -13.76
CA PHE A 327 4.20 1.34 -14.59
C PHE A 327 5.43 1.70 -13.77
N PHE A 328 6.56 1.87 -14.46
CA PHE A 328 7.78 2.42 -13.90
C PHE A 328 7.95 3.85 -14.43
N PHE A 329 8.17 4.82 -13.55
CA PHE A 329 8.38 6.20 -13.95
C PHE A 329 9.87 6.53 -13.99
N GLN A 330 10.35 6.84 -15.19
CA GLN A 330 11.71 7.29 -15.39
C GLN A 330 11.92 8.63 -14.67
N ASP A 331 13.06 8.79 -14.00
CA ASP A 331 13.44 10.02 -13.29
C ASP A 331 12.43 10.46 -12.22
N ASN A 332 11.83 9.49 -11.52
CA ASN A 332 10.95 9.73 -10.37
C ASN A 332 11.71 10.47 -9.24
N ALA A 333 11.33 11.73 -9.00
CA ALA A 333 11.93 12.59 -7.99
C ALA A 333 11.58 12.17 -6.55
N HIS A 334 10.65 11.23 -6.35
CA HIS A 334 10.20 10.78 -5.03
C HIS A 334 10.54 9.31 -4.75
N ASP A 335 11.41 8.71 -5.58
CA ASP A 335 11.79 7.32 -5.44
C ASP A 335 12.60 7.07 -4.17
N ARG A 336 12.38 5.89 -3.58
CA ARG A 336 12.92 5.54 -2.26
C ARG A 336 12.92 4.04 -2.00
N VAL A 337 13.86 3.60 -1.19
CA VAL A 337 13.94 2.22 -0.68
C VAL A 337 13.75 2.20 0.84
N LYS A 338 13.27 1.07 1.38
CA LYS A 338 13.03 0.88 2.80
C LYS A 338 14.35 0.50 3.51
N ILE A 339 14.55 0.98 4.73
CA ILE A 339 15.64 0.55 5.63
C ILE A 339 15.09 0.33 7.04
N LYS A 340 15.13 -0.92 7.52
CA LYS A 340 14.71 -1.26 8.87
C LYS A 340 15.87 -1.07 9.85
N LEU A 341 15.68 -0.20 10.83
CA LEU A 341 16.65 0.08 11.89
C LEU A 341 15.99 0.01 13.25
N GLY A 342 16.77 -0.34 14.27
CA GLY A 342 16.30 -0.38 15.65
C GLY A 342 17.46 -0.47 16.64
N VAL A 343 17.22 0.07 17.84
CA VAL A 343 18.15 -0.04 18.96
C VAL A 343 18.00 -1.45 19.56
N SER A 344 19.12 -2.18 19.68
CA SER A 344 19.08 -3.54 20.22
C SER A 344 18.75 -3.53 21.71
N LYS A 345 17.83 -4.40 22.16
CA LYS A 345 17.54 -4.58 23.59
C LYS A 345 18.74 -5.09 24.41
N SER A 346 19.73 -5.69 23.75
CA SER A 346 20.99 -6.10 24.38
C SER A 346 22.01 -4.98 24.53
N GLU A 347 21.73 -3.79 23.99
CA GLU A 347 22.63 -2.65 24.11
C GLU A 347 22.61 -2.08 25.53
N ARG A 348 23.80 -1.86 26.11
CA ARG A 348 23.96 -1.28 27.46
C ARG A 348 23.21 0.04 27.65
N LEU A 349 23.19 0.86 26.61
CA LEU A 349 22.54 2.19 26.60
C LEU A 349 21.10 2.16 26.07
N TYR A 350 20.49 0.98 25.90
CA TYR A 350 19.15 0.83 25.32
C TYR A 350 18.11 1.73 25.99
N ALA A 351 18.03 1.72 27.33
CA ALA A 351 17.02 2.48 28.06
C ALA A 351 17.13 3.99 27.81
N MET A 352 18.35 4.52 27.83
CA MET A 352 18.61 5.94 27.58
C MET A 352 18.29 6.33 26.13
N LYS A 353 18.71 5.53 25.15
CA LYS A 353 18.40 5.77 23.73
C LYS A 353 16.89 5.69 23.47
N ALA A 354 16.21 4.70 24.04
CA ALA A 354 14.78 4.54 23.89
C ALA A 354 14.01 5.73 24.49
N GLU A 355 14.46 6.27 25.63
CA GLU A 355 13.86 7.45 26.24
C GLU A 355 14.07 8.71 25.39
N VAL A 356 15.29 8.97 24.90
CA VAL A 356 15.54 10.12 24.01
C VAL A 356 14.71 10.02 22.72
N LEU A 357 14.63 8.82 22.12
CA LEU A 357 13.78 8.58 20.94
C LEU A 357 12.30 8.79 21.27
N ALA A 358 11.82 8.32 22.42
CA ALA A 358 10.43 8.50 22.85
C ALA A 358 10.07 9.99 23.02
N ARG A 359 10.95 10.79 23.65
CA ARG A 359 10.77 12.24 23.77
C ARG A 359 10.81 12.96 22.40
N ALA A 360 11.56 12.42 21.44
CA ALA A 360 11.57 12.90 20.05
C ALA A 360 10.38 12.37 19.22
N GLY A 361 9.48 11.56 19.78
CA GLY A 361 8.37 10.95 19.04
C GLY A 361 8.79 9.88 18.03
N ILE A 362 9.97 9.29 18.19
CA ILE A 362 10.54 8.29 17.27
C ILE A 362 10.49 6.90 17.91
N PRO A 363 9.96 5.87 17.23
CA PRO A 363 10.00 4.50 17.75
C PRO A 363 11.43 3.94 17.85
N SER A 364 11.71 3.14 18.89
CA SER A 364 13.03 2.48 19.06
C SER A 364 13.37 1.45 17.97
N SER A 365 12.39 1.08 17.13
CA SER A 365 12.55 0.22 15.95
C SER A 365 11.51 0.63 14.91
N CYS A 366 11.96 0.98 13.71
CA CYS A 366 11.10 1.50 12.63
C CYS A 366 11.64 1.10 11.25
N VAL A 367 10.78 1.19 10.24
CA VAL A 367 11.18 1.10 8.83
C VAL A 367 11.23 2.54 8.30
N PHE A 368 12.43 3.01 8.03
CA PHE A 368 12.68 4.33 7.44
C PHE A 368 12.80 4.23 5.91
N ALA A 369 12.94 5.38 5.26
CA ALA A 369 13.18 5.48 3.82
C ALA A 369 14.57 6.07 3.54
N LEU A 370 15.21 5.57 2.47
CA LEU A 370 16.35 6.18 1.81
C LEU A 370 15.89 6.73 0.48
N HIS A 371 16.14 8.01 0.22
CA HIS A 371 15.60 8.73 -0.93
C HIS A 371 16.62 8.82 -2.07
N CYS A 372 16.13 8.94 -3.29
CA CYS A 372 16.97 9.21 -4.47
C CYS A 372 17.56 10.63 -4.49
N ASN A 373 17.01 11.58 -3.73
CA ASN A 373 17.45 12.98 -3.66
C ASN A 373 18.53 13.21 -2.59
N GLU A 374 19.12 14.40 -2.60
CA GLU A 374 19.98 14.90 -1.51
C GLU A 374 19.18 15.86 -0.62
N PRO A 375 19.20 15.71 0.72
CA PRO A 375 19.84 14.62 1.47
C PRO A 375 19.10 13.27 1.28
N PRO A 376 19.81 12.12 1.37
CA PRO A 376 19.22 10.80 1.13
C PRO A 376 18.39 10.28 2.32
N ILE A 377 18.31 11.02 3.42
CA ILE A 377 17.63 10.65 4.66
C ILE A 377 16.73 11.79 5.14
N SER A 378 15.59 11.46 5.74
CA SER A 378 14.69 12.43 6.35
C SER A 378 15.22 12.94 7.70
N ALA A 379 14.66 14.05 8.18
CA ALA A 379 14.93 14.57 9.53
C ALA A 379 14.70 13.52 10.63
N GLN A 380 13.65 12.70 10.49
CA GLN A 380 13.36 11.62 11.45
C GLN A 380 14.46 10.53 11.45
N LEU A 381 14.93 10.13 10.26
CA LEU A 381 16.02 9.14 10.16
C LEU A 381 17.34 9.72 10.65
N LEU A 382 17.64 11.00 10.38
CA LEU A 382 18.82 11.68 10.92
C LEU A 382 18.81 11.70 12.45
N ALA A 383 17.68 12.11 13.05
CA ALA A 383 17.49 12.10 14.50
C ALA A 383 17.69 10.70 15.09
N PHE A 384 17.08 9.68 14.47
CA PHE A 384 17.26 8.29 14.89
C PHE A 384 18.74 7.87 14.85
N LEU A 385 19.44 8.16 13.74
CA LEU A 385 20.84 7.78 13.55
C LEU A 385 21.78 8.49 14.54
N ARG A 386 21.51 9.76 14.85
CA ARG A 386 22.24 10.52 15.87
C ARG A 386 22.14 9.84 17.23
N VAL A 387 20.91 9.56 17.69
CA VAL A 387 20.67 8.87 18.98
C VAL A 387 21.25 7.45 18.96
N PHE A 388 21.14 6.75 17.82
CA PHE A 388 21.74 5.43 17.64
C PHE A 388 23.27 5.44 17.83
N CYS A 389 23.95 6.56 17.55
CA CYS A 389 25.40 6.70 17.67
C CYS A 389 25.88 7.48 18.90
N MET A 390 24.97 7.96 19.75
CA MET A 390 25.33 8.72 20.95
C MET A 390 26.10 7.91 21.99
N THR A 391 27.01 8.59 22.66
CA THR A 391 27.69 8.18 23.89
C THR A 391 26.78 8.33 25.11
N GLU A 392 27.24 7.86 26.26
CA GLU A 392 26.47 8.00 27.50
C GLU A 392 26.39 9.46 27.96
N GLU A 393 27.48 10.21 27.76
CA GLU A 393 27.58 11.64 28.07
C GLU A 393 26.64 12.46 27.18
N GLU A 394 26.65 12.21 25.86
CA GLU A 394 25.71 12.84 24.94
C GLU A 394 24.27 12.48 25.29
N LEU A 395 23.95 11.24 25.67
CA LEU A 395 22.59 10.89 26.09
C LEU A 395 22.16 11.61 27.37
N LYS A 396 23.06 11.76 28.36
CA LYS A 396 22.75 12.51 29.60
C LYS A 396 22.39 13.95 29.30
N ASP A 397 23.11 14.58 28.38
CA ASP A 397 22.87 15.95 27.91
C ASP A 397 21.49 16.16 27.25
N TYR A 398 20.89 15.11 26.69
CA TYR A 398 19.56 15.12 26.08
C TYR A 398 18.46 14.64 27.04
N LEU A 399 18.84 14.14 28.22
CA LEU A 399 17.90 13.65 29.24
C LEU A 399 17.80 14.57 30.46
N LEU A 400 18.87 15.30 30.77
CA LEU A 400 19.06 16.07 32.00
C LEU A 400 19.38 17.55 31.68
N GLY A 401 18.84 18.46 32.49
CA GLY A 401 19.13 19.91 32.44
C GLY A 401 18.12 20.73 31.64
N ASP A 402 18.12 22.05 31.89
CA ASP A 402 17.10 22.99 31.40
C ASP A 402 17.10 23.17 29.86
N GLY A 403 18.17 22.74 29.17
CA GLY A 403 18.29 22.80 27.71
C GLY A 403 17.99 21.48 26.96
N ALA A 404 17.61 20.42 27.66
CA ALA A 404 17.42 19.09 27.05
C ALA A 404 16.32 19.08 25.97
N ILE A 405 15.24 19.83 26.17
CA ILE A 405 14.12 19.92 25.22
C ILE A 405 14.57 20.59 23.91
N ASN A 406 15.29 21.71 24.00
CA ASN A 406 15.82 22.42 22.83
C ASN A 406 16.79 21.54 22.02
N LYS A 407 17.62 20.74 22.70
CA LYS A 407 18.49 19.76 22.04
C LYS A 407 17.70 18.66 21.31
N ILE A 408 16.62 18.15 21.91
CA ILE A 408 15.75 17.15 21.26
C ILE A 408 15.11 17.73 19.99
N PHE A 409 14.69 19.00 20.05
CA PHE A 409 14.07 19.69 18.91
C PHE A 409 15.00 19.77 17.68
N THR A 410 16.31 19.94 17.90
CA THR A 410 17.30 20.06 16.81
C THR A 410 17.84 18.71 16.30
N LEU A 411 17.45 17.57 16.89
CA LEU A 411 17.95 16.24 16.49
C LEU A 411 17.75 15.94 15.00
N GLY A 412 16.67 16.43 14.40
CA GLY A 412 16.39 16.23 12.98
C GLY A 412 17.02 17.25 12.04
N ASN A 413 17.66 18.29 12.57
CA ASN A 413 18.20 19.40 11.77
C ASN A 413 19.68 19.16 11.41
N SER A 414 20.01 19.17 10.13
CA SER A 414 21.36 18.94 9.61
C SER A 414 22.37 20.03 9.97
N GLU A 415 21.91 21.24 10.31
CA GLU A 415 22.76 22.38 10.68
C GLU A 415 23.27 22.29 12.13
N PHE A 416 22.55 21.57 13.00
CA PHE A 416 22.85 21.47 14.43
C PHE A 416 23.23 20.01 14.81
N PRO A 417 24.48 19.59 14.56
CA PRO A 417 24.96 18.26 14.94
C PRO A 417 25.11 18.12 16.46
N VAL A 418 24.97 16.88 16.95
CA VAL A 418 25.25 16.53 18.36
C VAL A 418 26.73 16.79 18.68
N SER A 419 27.60 16.25 17.83
CA SER A 419 29.05 16.40 17.86
C SER A 419 29.61 15.98 16.49
N TRP A 420 30.83 16.40 16.16
CA TRP A 420 31.48 15.96 14.92
C TRP A 420 31.71 14.44 14.94
N GLU A 421 32.08 13.87 16.08
CA GLU A 421 32.26 12.43 16.27
C GLU A 421 30.95 11.64 16.08
N ASN A 422 29.82 12.18 16.53
CA ASN A 422 28.51 11.56 16.34
C ASN A 422 28.16 11.51 14.85
N GLU A 423 28.34 12.61 14.12
CA GLU A 423 28.13 12.67 12.67
C GLU A 423 29.06 11.69 11.93
N ILE A 424 30.34 11.63 12.29
CA ILE A 424 31.27 10.65 11.68
C ILE A 424 30.78 9.22 11.89
N LYS A 425 30.37 8.86 13.12
CA LYS A 425 29.86 7.52 13.44
C LYS A 425 28.60 7.18 12.65
N LEU A 426 27.64 8.09 12.59
CA LEU A 426 26.35 7.83 11.95
C LEU A 426 26.48 7.71 10.42
N TRP A 427 27.29 8.55 9.79
CA TRP A 427 27.52 8.47 8.34
C TRP A 427 28.38 7.25 7.97
N THR A 428 29.34 6.87 8.83
CA THR A 428 30.06 5.59 8.69
C THR A 428 29.11 4.40 8.77
N PHE A 429 28.17 4.42 9.72
CA PHE A 429 27.17 3.37 9.85
C PHE A 429 26.29 3.28 8.60
N LEU A 430 25.78 4.41 8.11
CA LEU A 430 24.89 4.45 6.96
C LEU A 430 25.59 4.00 5.67
N GLU A 431 26.81 4.46 5.42
CA GLU A 431 27.66 4.01 4.29
C GLU A 431 27.81 2.47 4.32
N ASN A 432 28.22 1.92 5.46
CA ASN A 432 28.43 0.49 5.62
C ASN A 432 27.13 -0.31 5.48
N ARG A 433 26.02 0.22 6.00
CA ARG A 433 24.71 -0.43 5.93
C ARG A 433 24.17 -0.45 4.51
N ALA A 434 24.27 0.65 3.76
CA ALA A 434 23.88 0.70 2.36
C ALA A 434 24.71 -0.27 1.52
N SER A 435 26.03 -0.29 1.73
CA SER A 435 26.95 -1.26 1.10
C SER A 435 26.61 -2.72 1.43
N LEU A 436 26.16 -3.02 2.66
CA LEU A 436 25.74 -4.37 3.05
C LEU A 436 24.43 -4.77 2.36
N LEU A 437 23.46 -3.86 2.26
CA LEU A 437 22.20 -4.09 1.55
C LEU A 437 22.44 -4.32 0.06
N LEU A 438 23.35 -3.58 -0.58
CA LEU A 438 23.71 -3.81 -2.00
C LEU A 438 24.20 -5.25 -2.25
N LYS A 439 24.97 -5.80 -1.31
CA LYS A 439 25.50 -7.18 -1.41
C LYS A 439 24.43 -8.26 -1.27
N THR A 440 23.20 -7.94 -0.85
CA THR A 440 22.10 -8.92 -0.79
C THR A 440 21.40 -9.10 -2.13
N TYR A 441 21.61 -8.20 -3.09
CA TYR A 441 21.07 -8.35 -4.45
C TYR A 441 21.86 -9.39 -5.23
N LYS A 442 21.16 -10.11 -6.11
CA LYS A 442 21.75 -11.19 -6.92
C LYS A 442 22.56 -10.69 -8.13
N THR A 443 22.34 -9.46 -8.55
CA THR A 443 22.94 -8.83 -9.73
C THR A 443 23.47 -7.44 -9.38
N THR A 444 24.46 -6.97 -10.14
CA THR A 444 24.98 -5.60 -10.05
C THR A 444 24.16 -4.63 -10.89
N SER A 445 24.39 -3.33 -10.73
CA SER A 445 23.74 -2.31 -11.55
C SER A 445 24.20 -2.36 -13.01
N GLU A 446 25.46 -2.77 -13.25
CA GLU A 446 26.02 -3.01 -14.58
C GLU A 446 25.36 -4.20 -15.27
N ASP A 447 25.15 -5.31 -14.54
CA ASP A 447 24.45 -6.50 -15.07
C ASP A 447 23.03 -6.14 -15.52
N ASP A 448 22.33 -5.32 -14.73
CA ASP A 448 20.96 -4.92 -15.00
C ASP A 448 20.85 -3.94 -16.17
N ARG A 449 21.78 -2.97 -16.27
CA ARG A 449 21.89 -2.10 -17.46
C ARG A 449 22.10 -2.93 -18.73
N SER A 450 23.05 -3.86 -18.69
CA SER A 450 23.33 -4.77 -19.81
C SER A 450 22.13 -5.67 -20.13
N PHE A 451 21.35 -6.07 -19.13
CA PHE A 451 20.14 -6.85 -19.34
C PHE A 451 19.06 -6.04 -20.07
N LEU A 452 18.87 -4.76 -19.71
CA LEU A 452 17.85 -3.86 -20.29
C LEU A 452 18.12 -3.48 -21.76
N GLU A 453 19.36 -3.60 -22.22
CA GLU A 453 19.76 -3.40 -23.62
C GLU A 453 19.30 -4.53 -24.55
N LYS A 454 18.84 -5.66 -24.02
CA LYS A 454 18.32 -6.76 -24.83
C LYS A 454 17.07 -6.30 -25.60
N PRO A 455 17.01 -6.51 -26.93
CA PRO A 455 15.92 -6.02 -27.76
C PRO A 455 14.58 -6.72 -27.47
N ASP A 456 14.61 -8.01 -27.11
CA ASP A 456 13.42 -8.87 -27.02
C ASP A 456 12.86 -9.01 -25.60
N LEU A 457 12.95 -7.96 -24.77
CA LEU A 457 12.39 -7.96 -23.41
C LEU A 457 10.89 -7.69 -23.43
N SER A 458 10.12 -8.54 -22.74
CA SER A 458 8.73 -8.23 -22.42
C SER A 458 8.65 -6.96 -21.57
N LEU A 459 7.51 -6.27 -21.62
CA LEU A 459 7.25 -5.09 -20.79
C LEU A 459 7.43 -5.43 -19.30
N HIS A 460 6.82 -6.52 -18.83
CA HIS A 460 6.88 -6.93 -17.42
C HIS A 460 8.30 -7.27 -16.96
N SER A 461 9.09 -7.96 -17.78
CA SER A 461 10.52 -8.20 -17.51
C SER A 461 11.31 -6.89 -17.45
N ARG A 462 11.03 -5.94 -18.36
CA ARG A 462 11.68 -4.62 -18.36
C ARG A 462 11.36 -3.85 -17.08
N LEU A 463 10.08 -3.76 -16.70
CA LEU A 463 9.63 -3.09 -15.47
C LEU A 463 10.27 -3.72 -14.23
N ALA A 464 10.32 -5.05 -14.15
CA ALA A 464 10.94 -5.76 -13.03
C ALA A 464 12.44 -5.44 -12.89
N VAL A 465 13.17 -5.38 -14.01
CA VAL A 465 14.62 -5.08 -13.99
C VAL A 465 14.88 -3.58 -13.76
N GLN A 466 14.05 -2.69 -14.29
CA GLN A 466 14.13 -1.26 -13.98
C GLN A 466 13.93 -1.00 -12.49
N LEU A 467 12.93 -1.63 -11.87
CA LEU A 467 12.70 -1.52 -10.43
C LEU A 467 13.89 -2.03 -9.61
N ARG A 468 14.40 -3.22 -9.94
CA ARG A 468 15.58 -3.81 -9.30
C ARG A 468 16.84 -2.93 -9.46
N LEU A 469 17.01 -2.29 -10.61
CA LEU A 469 18.11 -1.36 -10.87
C LEU A 469 17.96 -0.09 -10.03
N ALA A 470 16.77 0.51 -10.01
CA ALA A 470 16.49 1.72 -9.24
C ALA A 470 16.75 1.53 -7.74
N GLU A 471 16.32 0.40 -7.16
CA GLU A 471 16.60 0.10 -5.74
C GLU A 471 18.12 0.10 -5.44
N LYS A 472 18.95 -0.46 -6.33
CA LYS A 472 20.41 -0.47 -6.18
C LYS A 472 21.02 0.91 -6.38
N GLN A 473 20.57 1.67 -7.38
CA GLN A 473 21.09 3.02 -7.64
C GLN A 473 20.87 3.95 -6.44
N ILE A 474 19.72 3.85 -5.77
CA ILE A 474 19.46 4.61 -4.54
C ILE A 474 20.46 4.21 -3.45
N LEU A 475 20.68 2.91 -3.23
CA LEU A 475 21.65 2.45 -2.23
C LEU A 475 23.10 2.83 -2.56
N GLU A 476 23.49 2.79 -3.83
CA GLU A 476 24.80 3.25 -4.31
C GLU A 476 25.00 4.74 -4.02
N LYS A 477 23.98 5.56 -4.32
CA LYS A 477 23.99 7.00 -4.03
C LYS A 477 24.06 7.27 -2.53
N VAL A 478 23.26 6.58 -1.72
CA VAL A 478 23.30 6.69 -0.25
C VAL A 478 24.68 6.33 0.28
N SER A 479 25.29 5.26 -0.24
CA SER A 479 26.63 4.86 0.18
C SER A 479 27.69 5.91 -0.18
N ALA A 480 27.59 6.52 -1.37
CA ALA A 480 28.48 7.60 -1.79
C ALA A 480 28.29 8.88 -0.95
N SER A 481 27.05 9.32 -0.76
CA SER A 481 26.70 10.49 0.07
C SER A 481 27.14 10.28 1.52
N GLY A 482 26.94 9.08 2.08
CA GLY A 482 27.45 8.74 3.42
C GLY A 482 28.97 8.84 3.53
N ARG A 483 29.71 8.40 2.51
CA ARG A 483 31.17 8.55 2.46
C ARG A 483 31.58 10.02 2.40
N GLU A 484 30.93 10.82 1.57
CA GLU A 484 31.21 12.25 1.43
C GLU A 484 30.97 12.99 2.75
N LYS A 485 29.81 12.79 3.39
CA LYS A 485 29.48 13.38 4.69
C LYS A 485 30.45 12.96 5.78
N ARG A 486 30.81 11.67 5.84
CA ARG A 486 31.83 11.17 6.77
C ARG A 486 33.16 11.91 6.63
N LEU A 487 33.68 12.04 5.40
CA LEU A 487 34.94 12.76 5.14
C LEU A 487 34.82 14.26 5.46
N HIS A 488 33.67 14.87 5.19
CA HIS A 488 33.39 16.27 5.53
C HIS A 488 33.48 16.50 7.05
N PHE A 489 32.81 15.68 7.86
CA PHE A 489 32.83 15.84 9.31
C PHE A 489 34.16 15.42 9.95
N GLN A 490 34.89 14.47 9.35
CA GLN A 490 36.27 14.17 9.74
C GLN A 490 37.17 15.41 9.58
N LYS A 491 37.07 16.10 8.44
CA LYS A 491 37.81 17.35 8.22
C LYS A 491 37.44 18.43 9.24
N LYS A 492 36.15 18.62 9.53
CA LYS A 492 35.68 19.59 10.54
C LYS A 492 36.26 19.30 11.93
N LEU A 493 36.33 18.02 12.30
CA LEU A 493 36.93 17.58 13.56
C LEU A 493 38.44 17.83 13.59
N GLU A 494 39.16 17.49 12.52
CA GLU A 494 40.61 17.72 12.40
C GLU A 494 40.98 19.21 12.42
N GLU A 495 40.12 20.08 11.87
CA GLU A 495 40.28 21.54 11.88
C GLU A 495 39.91 22.18 13.23
N GLY A 496 39.33 21.43 14.16
CA GLY A 496 38.83 21.97 15.43
C GLY A 496 37.70 23.00 15.23
N ALA A 497 36.87 22.82 14.20
CA ALA A 497 35.79 23.74 13.89
C ALA A 497 34.79 23.83 15.07
N PRO A 498 34.34 25.05 15.46
CA PRO A 498 33.35 25.19 16.52
C PRO A 498 32.01 24.57 16.10
N LEU A 499 31.32 23.91 17.04
CA LEU A 499 29.98 23.39 16.80
C LEU A 499 28.98 24.56 16.64
N PRO A 500 28.06 24.49 15.66
CA PRO A 500 26.94 25.41 15.59
C PRO A 500 26.09 25.34 16.86
N HIS A 501 25.71 26.49 17.42
CA HIS A 501 24.84 26.56 18.58
C HIS A 501 23.47 27.05 18.15
N PHE A 502 22.42 26.45 18.69
CA PHE A 502 21.05 26.86 18.48
C PHE A 502 20.71 28.00 19.46
N GLU A 503 20.31 29.17 18.94
CA GLU A 503 19.78 30.28 19.73
C GLU A 503 18.25 30.34 19.58
N GLU A 504 17.50 30.73 20.62
CA GLU A 504 16.02 30.79 20.55
C GLU A 504 15.49 31.77 19.47
N SER A 505 16.31 32.72 19.03
CA SER A 505 16.01 33.57 17.86
C SER A 505 15.94 32.80 16.54
N ASP A 506 16.52 31.59 16.47
CA ASP A 506 16.51 30.73 15.27
C ASP A 506 15.16 30.02 15.07
N ILE A 507 14.21 30.13 16.00
CA ILE A 507 12.85 29.59 15.88
C ILE A 507 12.13 30.16 14.64
N ALA A 508 12.40 31.41 14.25
CA ALA A 508 11.82 32.03 13.06
C ALA A 508 12.28 31.40 11.72
N LEU A 509 13.43 30.70 11.72
CA LEU A 509 13.93 29.97 10.55
C LEU A 509 13.28 28.59 10.40
N LEU A 510 12.86 27.97 11.51
CA LEU A 510 12.27 26.64 11.54
C LEU A 510 10.80 26.60 11.08
N GLU A 511 10.08 27.72 11.15
CA GLU A 511 8.72 27.81 10.61
C GLU A 511 8.68 27.95 9.07
N ASN A 512 9.83 28.22 8.43
CA ASN A 512 9.93 28.53 6.99
C ASN A 512 10.58 27.41 6.14
N SER A 513 11.00 26.29 6.71
CA SER A 513 11.54 25.14 5.97
C SER A 513 10.52 24.00 5.87
N ASP A 514 9.99 23.80 4.66
CA ASP A 514 9.16 22.68 4.18
C ASP A 514 7.96 22.23 5.06
N THR A 515 6.76 22.45 4.52
CA THR A 515 5.46 22.18 5.16
C THR A 515 5.15 20.70 5.44
N ASP A 516 6.01 19.75 5.07
CA ASP A 516 5.77 18.30 5.20
C ASP A 516 6.56 17.60 6.32
N ALA A 517 7.38 18.32 7.10
CA ALA A 517 8.22 17.74 8.15
C ALA A 517 7.82 18.17 9.57
N LYS A 518 6.54 18.07 9.95
CA LYS A 518 6.13 18.35 11.34
C LYS A 518 6.31 17.11 12.22
N LEU A 519 7.32 17.14 13.09
CA LEU A 519 7.36 16.31 14.30
C LEU A 519 6.08 16.61 15.13
N PRO A 520 5.37 15.60 15.67
CA PRO A 520 4.18 15.84 16.48
C PRO A 520 4.53 16.62 17.75
N ILE A 521 3.95 17.82 17.89
CA ILE A 521 4.08 18.65 19.10
C ILE A 521 3.19 18.05 20.19
N ILE A 522 3.76 17.24 21.07
CA ILE A 522 3.19 16.94 22.39
C ILE A 522 4.12 17.56 23.41
N LEU A 523 4.04 18.88 23.63
CA LEU A 523 4.70 19.53 24.78
C LEU A 523 4.17 20.97 25.05
N ARG A 524 2.93 21.29 24.67
CA ARG A 524 2.28 22.57 25.03
C ARG A 524 1.24 22.49 26.14
N LYS A 525 1.06 21.34 26.79
CA LYS A 525 0.02 21.13 27.82
C LYS A 525 0.55 20.88 29.24
N LEU A 526 1.84 21.04 29.48
CA LEU A 526 2.41 20.87 30.83
C LEU A 526 2.83 22.18 31.50
N GLU A 527 2.92 23.29 30.77
CA GLU A 527 3.31 24.59 31.35
C GLU A 527 2.11 25.47 31.76
N GLU A 528 0.87 25.15 31.35
CA GLU A 528 -0.32 25.95 31.69
C GLU A 528 -1.10 25.45 32.92
N VAL A 529 -0.60 24.45 33.66
CA VAL A 529 -1.34 23.87 34.82
C VAL A 529 -0.71 24.21 36.18
N GLU A 530 0.47 24.84 36.24
CA GLU A 530 1.08 25.25 37.52
C GLU A 530 0.80 26.70 37.94
N GLU A 531 0.11 27.50 37.13
CA GLU A 531 -0.34 28.85 37.52
C GLU A 531 -1.85 29.04 37.30
N ARG A 532 -2.67 28.47 38.18
CA ARG A 532 -4.00 29.00 38.57
C ARG A 532 -4.59 28.16 39.70
N ASP A 533 -4.00 28.30 40.88
CA ASP A 533 -4.66 27.91 42.12
C ASP A 533 -5.45 29.13 42.64
N GLY A 534 -6.77 28.98 42.74
CA GLY A 534 -7.66 29.94 43.39
C GLY A 534 -8.84 30.41 42.53
N LEU A 535 -9.93 29.65 42.54
CA LEU A 535 -11.29 30.14 42.87
C LEU A 535 -12.37 29.06 42.60
N GLN A 536 -13.01 28.67 43.71
CA GLN A 536 -14.38 28.19 43.93
C GLN A 536 -15.11 27.31 42.90
N VAL A 537 -15.48 26.14 43.43
CA VAL A 537 -16.41 25.11 42.94
C VAL A 537 -17.84 25.63 42.86
N GLU A 538 -18.54 25.38 41.75
CA GLU A 538 -19.98 25.10 41.72
C GLU A 538 -20.27 23.92 40.76
N GLU A 539 -21.21 23.08 41.20
CA GLU A 539 -21.47 21.69 40.78
C GLU A 539 -22.44 21.56 39.58
N GLU A 540 -22.10 20.65 38.64
CA GLU A 540 -22.93 19.61 37.96
C GLU A 540 -24.34 19.88 37.34
N PRO A 541 -24.93 18.95 36.53
CA PRO A 541 -24.39 17.72 35.90
C PRO A 541 -24.77 17.52 34.40
N LEU A 542 -23.95 16.75 33.69
CA LEU A 542 -24.35 16.02 32.47
C LEU A 542 -24.77 14.58 32.86
N LEU A 543 -26.01 14.23 32.55
CA LEU A 543 -26.65 12.94 32.84
C LEU A 543 -26.28 11.84 31.83
N ASN A 544 -26.02 10.65 32.39
CA ASN A 544 -26.19 9.26 31.91
C ASN A 544 -25.39 8.81 30.66
N GLY A 545 -24.58 7.74 30.69
CA GLY A 545 -24.64 6.43 31.39
C GLY A 545 -24.78 5.34 30.29
N GLU A 546 -24.16 4.15 30.26
CA GLU A 546 -23.45 3.23 31.18
C GLU A 546 -22.56 2.31 30.30
N LYS A 547 -21.27 2.04 30.60
CA LYS A 547 -20.66 0.97 31.43
C LYS A 547 -20.97 -0.50 31.07
N VAL A 548 -19.91 -1.27 30.74
CA VAL A 548 -19.43 -2.55 31.35
C VAL A 548 -17.97 -2.75 30.84
N GLY A 549 -16.89 -3.08 31.56
CA GLY A 549 -16.66 -3.59 32.92
C GLY A 549 -15.96 -4.97 32.88
N TYR A 550 -14.62 -5.04 32.84
CA TYR A 550 -13.86 -6.26 33.22
C TYR A 550 -12.57 -5.88 33.95
N GLY A 551 -12.51 -6.26 35.24
CA GLY A 551 -11.35 -6.10 36.12
C GLY A 551 -10.48 -7.36 36.14
N THR A 552 -9.17 -7.14 36.21
CA THR A 552 -8.10 -8.10 36.42
C THR A 552 -7.84 -8.28 37.91
N VAL A 553 -7.63 -9.51 38.38
CA VAL A 553 -7.20 -9.84 39.75
C VAL A 553 -5.79 -10.42 39.69
N GLU A 554 -4.84 -9.76 40.36
CA GLU A 554 -3.52 -10.29 40.71
C GLU A 554 -3.63 -11.17 41.96
N SER A 555 -2.95 -12.32 41.93
CA SER A 555 -2.82 -13.26 43.03
C SER A 555 -1.46 -13.10 43.73
N GLN A 556 -1.48 -12.79 45.04
CA GLN A 556 -0.36 -12.99 45.95
C GLN A 556 -0.66 -14.18 46.88
N GLU A 557 0.32 -15.07 47.01
CA GLU A 557 0.34 -16.24 47.90
C GLU A 557 0.58 -15.85 49.36
N VAL A 558 -0.18 -16.43 50.32
CA VAL A 558 0.27 -16.67 51.70
C VAL A 558 -0.38 -17.95 52.29
N SER A 559 0.47 -18.97 52.44
CA SER A 559 0.60 -20.03 53.47
C SER A 559 -0.58 -20.61 54.30
N LYS A 560 -0.56 -21.96 54.30
CA LYS A 560 -0.55 -22.94 55.43
C LYS A 560 -1.85 -23.36 56.16
N ASP A 561 -2.08 -24.68 56.06
CA ASP A 561 -2.43 -25.69 57.08
C ASP A 561 -3.46 -25.33 58.17
N GLN A 562 -4.56 -26.10 58.21
CA GLN A 562 -4.76 -27.11 59.25
C GLN A 562 -5.95 -28.04 58.97
N THR A 563 -5.72 -29.29 59.37
CA THR A 563 -6.55 -30.50 59.51
C THR A 563 -7.89 -30.30 60.22
N GLU A 564 -8.90 -31.11 59.86
CA GLU A 564 -9.68 -31.90 60.84
C GLU A 564 -10.40 -33.07 60.15
N ASP A 565 -10.44 -34.17 60.90
CA ASP A 565 -10.82 -35.54 60.61
C ASP A 565 -12.28 -35.80 61.04
N GLU A 566 -12.91 -36.88 60.54
CA GLU A 566 -14.02 -37.68 61.10
C GLU A 566 -14.86 -38.30 59.93
N SER A 567 -15.32 -39.55 59.92
CA SER A 567 -15.14 -40.75 60.74
C SER A 567 -15.96 -41.91 60.10
N GLU A 568 -15.63 -43.15 60.49
CA GLU A 568 -16.45 -44.40 60.52
C GLU A 568 -16.75 -45.21 59.22
N LEU A 569 -16.13 -46.40 59.04
CA LEU A 569 -16.52 -47.78 59.48
C LEU A 569 -17.70 -48.37 58.66
N SER A 570 -17.79 -49.62 58.19
CA SER A 570 -17.05 -50.90 58.31
C SER A 570 -17.65 -51.86 57.24
N ALA A 571 -16.84 -52.62 56.50
CA ALA A 571 -16.58 -54.07 56.64
C ALA A 571 -17.54 -55.09 55.94
N ASN A 572 -16.87 -56.01 55.21
CA ASN A 572 -17.18 -57.41 54.85
C ASN A 572 -18.01 -57.70 53.58
N ARG A 573 -17.37 -58.28 52.54
CA ARG A 573 -17.20 -59.73 52.21
C ARG A 573 -18.50 -60.33 51.63
N THR A 574 -18.58 -61.08 50.54
CA THR A 574 -17.64 -61.92 49.75
C THR A 574 -18.37 -62.30 48.45
N GLU A 575 -17.61 -62.56 47.38
CA GLU A 575 -17.78 -63.57 46.32
C GLU A 575 -19.20 -63.93 45.79
N ASP A 576 -19.45 -63.72 44.50
CA ASP A 576 -19.40 -64.81 43.50
C ASP A 576 -19.82 -64.33 42.09
N ILE A 577 -19.05 -64.75 41.08
CA ILE A 577 -19.35 -64.67 39.64
C ILE A 577 -20.00 -66.01 39.26
N PRO A 578 -21.07 -66.05 38.43
CA PRO A 578 -20.83 -66.53 37.07
C PRO A 578 -21.75 -65.97 35.96
N LYS A 579 -21.09 -65.78 34.79
CA LYS A 579 -21.48 -66.20 33.43
C LYS A 579 -22.63 -65.49 32.67
N GLU A 580 -22.21 -64.98 31.51
CA GLU A 580 -22.70 -65.30 30.15
C GLU A 580 -24.22 -65.44 29.94
N ASN A 581 -24.83 -64.59 29.10
CA ASN A 581 -24.92 -64.80 27.64
C ASN A 581 -25.87 -63.76 26.98
N SER A 582 -25.54 -63.41 25.72
CA SER A 582 -26.42 -63.09 24.56
C SER A 582 -27.68 -62.24 24.78
N GLU A 583 -27.97 -61.19 24.01
CA GLU A 583 -27.84 -60.97 22.56
C GLU A 583 -27.51 -59.51 22.23
#